data_AF-A0A920RJR5-F1
#
_entry.id   AF-A0A920RJR5-F1
#
_cell.length_a   1.000
_cell.length_b   1.000
_cell.length_c   1.000
_cell.angle_alpha   90.00
_cell.angle_beta   90.00
_cell.angle_gamma   90.00
#
_symmetry.space_group_name_H-M   'P 1'
#
loop_
_entity.id
_entity.type
_entity.pdbx_description
1 polymer ?
#
loop_
_entity_poly.entity_id
_entity_poly.type
_entity_poly.pdbx_seq_one_letter_code
_entity_poly.pdbx_strand_id
1 'polypeptide(L)'
;MKTLYLVMDLINDLVHPDGANGSGLAAEVTRVDVLKNSATAIAKGRNEGVPIGYVIVGWSQDYREWTINGLSRMATITTSQNLTFAKS
;
A
#
# COMPACT_ATOMS: atom_id res chain seq x y z
N MET A 1 -21.64 0.36 20.35
CA MET A 1 -20.49 0.92 19.61
C MET A 1 -20.75 0.70 18.13
N LYS A 2 -20.44 1.65 17.24
CA LYS A 2 -20.53 1.44 15.79
C LYS A 2 -19.17 0.97 15.29
N THR A 3 -19.15 -0.07 14.47
CA THR A 3 -17.92 -0.72 13.98
C THR A 3 -17.95 -0.78 12.46
N LEU A 4 -16.77 -0.65 11.83
CA LEU A 4 -16.53 -0.80 10.40
C LEU A 4 -15.24 -1.59 10.23
N TYR A 5 -15.25 -2.63 9.41
CA TYR A 5 -14.03 -3.36 9.03
C TYR A 5 -13.48 -2.78 7.72
N LEU A 6 -12.28 -2.20 7.79
CA LEU A 6 -11.60 -1.62 6.62
C LEU A 6 -10.60 -2.61 6.05
N VAL A 7 -10.75 -2.95 4.77
CA VAL A 7 -9.77 -3.70 3.99
C VAL A 7 -8.88 -2.69 3.27
N MET A 8 -7.61 -2.66 3.66
CA MET A 8 -6.63 -1.69 3.17
C MET A 8 -5.80 -2.32 2.05
N ASP A 9 -5.85 -1.74 0.84
CA ASP A 9 -4.94 -1.97 -0.29
C ASP A 9 -4.57 -3.44 -0.58
N LEU A 10 -5.53 -4.37 -0.45
CA LEU A 10 -5.37 -5.74 -0.96
C LEU A 10 -5.61 -5.80 -2.47
N ILE A 11 -4.78 -5.07 -3.23
CA ILE A 11 -4.81 -4.99 -4.68
C ILE A 11 -3.70 -5.82 -5.32
N ASN A 12 -3.92 -6.27 -6.56
CA ASN A 12 -2.99 -7.15 -7.27
C ASN A 12 -1.57 -6.56 -7.35
N ASP A 13 -1.44 -5.25 -7.51
CA ASP A 13 -0.14 -4.57 -7.57
C ASP A 13 0.73 -4.82 -6.33
N LEU A 14 0.11 -5.04 -5.17
CA LEU A 14 0.81 -5.30 -3.91
C LEU A 14 0.82 -6.78 -3.53
N VAL A 15 -0.29 -7.49 -3.77
CA VAL A 15 -0.50 -8.84 -3.22
C VAL A 15 -0.20 -9.96 -4.21
N HIS A 16 -0.22 -9.67 -5.51
CA HIS A 16 0.07 -10.68 -6.53
C HIS A 16 1.59 -10.77 -6.73
N PRO A 17 2.17 -11.99 -6.86
CA PRO A 17 3.60 -12.15 -7.15
C PRO A 17 4.06 -11.40 -8.40
N ASP A 18 3.21 -11.36 -9.42
CA ASP A 18 3.45 -10.64 -10.69
C ASP A 18 2.93 -9.18 -10.67
N GLY A 19 2.50 -8.67 -9.51
CA GLY A 19 2.10 -7.28 -9.35
C GLY A 19 3.28 -6.33 -9.41
N ALA A 20 3.01 -5.03 -9.62
CA ALA A 20 4.05 -4.00 -9.74
C ALA A 20 5.03 -3.97 -8.55
N ASN A 21 4.58 -4.31 -7.34
CA ASN A 21 5.38 -4.42 -6.12
C ASN A 21 5.50 -5.88 -5.61
N GLY A 22 5.13 -6.87 -6.42
CA GLY A 22 5.10 -8.27 -6.03
C GLY A 22 6.45 -8.80 -5.55
N SER A 23 7.55 -8.39 -6.20
CA SER A 23 8.91 -8.79 -5.79
C SER A 23 9.31 -8.28 -4.39
N GLY A 24 8.70 -7.20 -3.90
CA GLY A 24 8.97 -6.63 -2.58
C GLY A 24 8.05 -7.13 -1.46
N LEU A 25 6.80 -7.49 -1.79
CA LEU A 25 5.78 -7.78 -0.79
C LEU A 25 5.23 -9.22 -0.84
N ALA A 26 5.38 -9.96 -1.94
CA ALA A 26 4.74 -11.27 -2.09
C ALA A 26 5.17 -12.27 -1.00
N ALA A 27 6.46 -12.26 -0.61
CA ALA A 27 6.95 -13.12 0.47
C ALA A 27 6.23 -12.84 1.80
N GLU A 28 5.98 -11.56 2.10
CA GLU A 28 5.29 -11.15 3.32
C GLU A 28 3.80 -11.49 3.28
N VAL A 29 3.16 -11.25 2.13
CA VAL A 29 1.75 -11.61 1.86
C VAL A 29 1.50 -13.10 2.14
N THR A 30 2.41 -13.97 1.69
CA THR A 30 2.37 -15.40 1.99
C THR A 30 2.70 -15.69 3.45
N ARG A 31 3.76 -15.08 4.01
CA ARG A 31 4.22 -15.34 5.38
C ARG A 31 3.13 -15.08 6.43
N VAL A 32 2.34 -14.03 6.24
CA VAL A 32 1.27 -13.65 7.19
C VAL A 32 -0.12 -14.12 6.74
N ASP A 33 -0.22 -14.79 5.59
CA ASP A 33 -1.45 -15.32 5.01
C ASP A 33 -2.59 -14.27 4.97
N VAL A 34 -2.24 -13.02 4.61
CA VAL A 34 -3.15 -11.86 4.73
C VAL A 34 -4.42 -12.05 3.91
N LEU A 35 -4.31 -12.66 2.72
CA LEU A 35 -5.45 -12.87 1.83
C LEU A 35 -6.50 -13.79 2.46
N LYS A 36 -6.08 -14.92 3.03
CA LYS A 36 -6.99 -15.86 3.72
C LYS A 36 -7.56 -15.27 5.00
N ASN A 37 -6.71 -14.60 5.79
CA ASN A 37 -7.11 -13.98 7.04
C ASN A 37 -8.14 -12.87 6.81
N SER A 38 -7.92 -12.01 5.80
CA SER A 38 -8.87 -10.98 5.40
C SER A 38 -10.16 -11.57 4.83
N ALA A 39 -10.09 -12.61 3.99
CA ALA A 39 -11.29 -13.28 3.49
C ALA A 39 -12.17 -13.83 4.64
N THR A 40 -11.53 -14.43 5.66
CA THR A 40 -12.21 -14.95 6.85
C THR A 40 -12.85 -13.82 7.66
N ALA A 41 -12.12 -12.72 7.89
CA ALA A 41 -12.64 -11.56 8.63
C ALA A 41 -13.81 -10.88 7.91
N ILE A 42 -13.73 -10.74 6.58
CA ILE A 42 -14.81 -10.19 5.74
C ILE A 42 -16.05 -11.06 5.83
N ALA A 43 -15.89 -12.39 5.71
CA ALA A 43 -17.01 -13.33 5.80
C ALA A 43 -17.71 -13.25 7.17
N LYS A 44 -16.92 -13.25 8.24
CA LYS A 44 -17.43 -13.10 9.62
C LYS A 44 -18.15 -11.76 9.80
N GLY A 45 -17.54 -10.66 9.38
CA GLY A 45 -18.14 -9.33 9.50
C GLY A 45 -19.47 -9.23 8.76
N ARG A 46 -19.55 -9.77 7.54
CA ARG A 46 -20.81 -9.84 6.78
C ARG A 46 -21.89 -10.65 7.49
N ASN A 47 -21.52 -11.80 8.07
CA ASN A 47 -22.46 -12.64 8.81
C ASN A 47 -23.00 -11.95 10.08
N GLU A 48 -22.20 -11.11 10.72
CA GLU A 48 -22.56 -10.36 11.93
C GLU A 48 -23.20 -8.98 11.63
N GLY A 49 -23.42 -8.64 10.35
CA GLY A 49 -23.96 -7.34 9.95
C GLY A 49 -23.00 -6.17 10.15
N VAL A 50 -21.70 -6.43 10.30
CA VAL A 50 -20.66 -5.40 10.35
C VAL A 50 -20.42 -4.86 8.94
N PRO A 51 -20.53 -3.53 8.73
CA PRO A 51 -20.16 -2.90 7.47
C PRO A 51 -18.71 -3.22 7.10
N ILE A 52 -18.48 -3.49 5.81
CA ILE A 52 -17.15 -3.74 5.24
C ILE A 52 -16.84 -2.60 4.28
N GLY A 53 -15.75 -1.86 4.53
CA GLY A 53 -15.24 -0.83 3.65
C GLY A 53 -13.96 -1.30 2.96
N TYR A 54 -13.81 -0.96 1.69
CA TYR A 54 -12.58 -1.22 0.92
C TYR A 54 -11.91 0.11 0.63
N VAL A 55 -10.62 0.19 0.95
CA VAL A 55 -9.78 1.34 0.65
C VAL A 55 -8.78 0.89 -0.39
N ILE A 56 -8.79 1.56 -1.54
CA ILE A 56 -7.87 1.33 -2.63
C ILE A 56 -7.21 2.67 -2.95
N VAL A 57 -5.89 2.73 -2.86
CA VAL A 57 -5.09 3.84 -3.36
C VAL A 57 -4.87 3.67 -4.85
N GLY A 58 -5.33 4.66 -5.62
CA GLY A 58 -5.13 4.76 -7.05
C GLY A 58 -4.80 6.19 -7.44
N TRP A 59 -4.20 6.34 -8.61
CA TRP A 59 -3.82 7.64 -9.19
C TRP A 59 -4.64 7.88 -10.45
N SER A 60 -4.96 9.15 -10.77
CA SER A 60 -5.41 9.46 -12.13
C SER A 60 -4.32 9.06 -13.12
N GLN A 61 -4.71 8.72 -14.34
CA GLN A 61 -3.77 8.29 -15.39
C GLN A 61 -2.70 9.36 -15.69
N ASP A 62 -3.08 10.64 -15.57
CA ASP A 62 -2.18 11.79 -15.73
C ASP A 62 -1.52 12.23 -14.43
N TYR A 63 -1.66 11.44 -13.35
CA TYR A 63 -1.07 11.67 -12.04
C TYR A 63 -1.30 13.08 -11.49
N ARG A 64 -2.46 13.69 -11.78
CA ARG A 64 -2.78 15.06 -11.29
C ARG A 64 -2.76 15.18 -9.78
N GLU A 65 -3.00 14.09 -9.05
CA GLU A 65 -2.91 14.05 -7.59
C GLU A 65 -1.46 14.07 -7.08
N TRP A 66 -0.50 13.78 -7.95
CA TRP A 66 0.92 13.77 -7.61
C TRP A 66 1.47 15.20 -7.61
N THR A 67 1.55 15.79 -6.43
CA THR A 67 2.16 17.11 -6.24
C THR A 67 3.66 17.01 -5.92
N ILE A 68 4.44 17.98 -6.39
CA ILE A 68 5.92 18.05 -6.26
C ILE A 68 6.43 17.96 -4.80
N ASN A 69 5.58 18.25 -3.80
CA ASN A 69 5.93 18.11 -2.39
C ASN A 69 6.16 16.65 -1.94
N GLY A 70 5.84 15.65 -2.77
CA GLY A 70 6.21 14.26 -2.53
C GLY A 70 7.71 13.98 -2.72
N LEU A 71 8.41 14.75 -3.57
CA LEU A 71 9.83 14.54 -3.89
C LEU A 71 10.77 15.26 -2.92
N SER A 72 10.37 16.40 -2.36
CA SER A 72 11.20 17.20 -1.46
C SER A 72 11.49 16.54 -0.11
N ARG A 73 10.80 15.44 0.26
CA ARG A 73 11.12 14.64 1.46
C ARG A 73 11.91 13.35 1.18
N MET A 74 11.78 12.76 -0.01
CA MET A 74 12.62 11.62 -0.42
C MET A 74 14.03 12.06 -0.80
N ALA A 75 14.18 13.17 -1.51
CA ALA A 75 15.49 13.70 -1.87
C ALA A 75 16.34 14.06 -0.63
N THR A 76 15.71 14.61 0.43
CA THR A 76 16.42 14.97 1.68
C THR A 76 17.01 13.76 2.41
N ILE A 77 16.40 12.57 2.31
CA ILE A 77 16.93 11.35 2.95
C ILE A 77 18.05 10.73 2.10
N THR A 78 18.00 10.85 0.77
CA THR A 78 19.07 10.33 -0.11
C THR A 78 20.29 11.25 -0.17
N THR A 79 20.17 12.56 0.10
CA THR A 79 21.31 13.50 0.06
C THR A 79 22.14 13.60 1.35
N SER A 80 21.79 12.89 2.44
CA SER A 80 22.60 12.95 3.68
C SER A 80 23.76 11.95 3.74
N GLN A 81 24.01 11.17 2.69
CA GLN A 81 25.23 10.36 2.58
C GLN A 81 25.92 10.61 1.23
N ASN A 82 26.92 11.50 1.27
CA ASN A 82 28.07 11.55 0.35
C ASN A 82 27.80 11.89 -1.13
N LEU A 83 27.43 13.13 -1.43
CA LEU A 83 27.84 13.75 -2.70
C LEU A 83 28.51 15.11 -2.43
N THR A 84 29.81 15.05 -2.18
CA THR A 84 30.71 16.21 -2.32
C THR A 84 30.79 16.53 -3.80
N PHE A 85 30.02 17.52 -4.26
CA PHE A 85 30.26 18.12 -5.57
C PHE A 85 31.53 18.97 -5.48
N ALA A 86 32.63 18.46 -6.03
CA ALA A 86 33.84 19.24 -6.24
C ALA A 86 33.52 20.37 -7.24
N LYS A 87 33.64 21.61 -6.76
CA LYS A 87 33.73 22.82 -7.60
C LYS A 87 35.16 22.93 -8.14
N SER A 88 35.31 22.84 -9.46
CA SER A 88 36.04 23.78 -10.36
C SER A 88 36.14 23.15 -11.74
#